data_AF-A0AAN8AK23-F1
#
_entry.id   AF-A0AAN8AK23-F1
#
_cell.length_a   1.000
_cell.length_b   1.000
_cell.length_c   1.000
_cell.angle_alpha   90.00
_cell.angle_beta   90.00
_cell.angle_gamma   90.00
#
_symmetry.space_group_name_H-M   'P 1'
#
loop_
_entity.id
_entity.type
_entity.pdbx_description
1 polymer ?
#
loop_
_entity_poly.entity_id
_entity_poly.type
_entity_poly.pdbx_seq_one_letter_code
_entity_poly.pdbx_strand_id
1 'polypeptide(L)'
;MRPFDIVSGKGFHQVAQTLINIGPKFGAVDAGAILPHRQTVCDRAKKQASIDKQTLSEAIQKALSCNSGIAVTTDMWTDEFKKRAYTVPTSHYISEWKLESLILATVEFDPTLKKNSENLHEQITSVLTSYGIQPGKIVFVSDQDSNIKAALRSYHWIPCSAQILNTVLRHTFSKKDDSESIEDVVDMIDYCKEHMAYLKRTGAIASLKHTVNQECDVRWNSKVTMLESIQTQYQDIRELLENRHQEHRLDGIHQDQLTHLIDFLTLFKLAISELEGEHCATIHMMFFWFFKLKKHCEPKFGDPPYMKSLRSCASALFDEKMCPTATHKIGTFSPPEI
;
A
#
# COMPACT_ATOMS: atom_id res chain seq x y z
N MET A 1 -27.16 -4.36 4.23
CA MET A 1 -27.23 -3.44 3.06
C MET A 1 -26.11 -3.79 2.09
N ARG A 2 -26.32 -3.60 0.79
CA ARG A 2 -25.23 -3.64 -0.22
C ARG A 2 -24.50 -2.29 -0.20
N PRO A 3 -23.21 -2.23 -0.55
CA PRO A 3 -22.53 -0.95 -0.75
C PRO A 3 -23.28 -0.14 -1.81
N PHE A 4 -23.49 1.16 -1.59
CA PHE A 4 -24.20 2.02 -2.56
C PHE A 4 -23.48 2.05 -3.91
N ASP A 5 -22.15 1.97 -3.90
CA ASP A 5 -21.31 1.96 -5.11
C ASP A 5 -21.44 0.70 -5.99
N ILE A 6 -22.22 -0.31 -5.55
CA ILE A 6 -22.47 -1.50 -6.37
C ILE A 6 -23.06 -1.15 -7.74
N VAL A 7 -23.85 -0.06 -7.81
CA VAL A 7 -24.48 0.39 -9.05
C VAL A 7 -23.48 0.94 -10.05
N SER A 8 -22.34 1.46 -9.58
CA SER A 8 -21.27 2.03 -10.41
C SER A 8 -20.39 0.95 -11.07
N GLY A 9 -20.51 -0.32 -10.63
CA GLY A 9 -19.65 -1.41 -11.08
C GLY A 9 -19.88 -1.81 -12.53
N LYS A 10 -18.80 -1.88 -13.34
CA LYS A 10 -18.86 -2.33 -14.74
C LYS A 10 -19.56 -3.69 -14.92
N GLY A 11 -19.29 -4.65 -14.02
CA GLY A 11 -19.93 -5.96 -14.04
C GLY A 11 -21.44 -5.89 -13.76
N PHE A 12 -21.87 -5.00 -12.86
CA PHE A 12 -23.29 -4.75 -12.62
C PHE A 12 -23.97 -4.14 -13.84
N HIS A 13 -23.35 -3.14 -14.48
CA HIS A 13 -23.85 -2.56 -15.73
C HIS A 13 -23.98 -3.60 -16.84
N GLN A 14 -23.01 -4.51 -17.00
CA GLN A 14 -23.08 -5.59 -18.00
C GLN A 14 -24.24 -6.55 -17.72
N VAL A 15 -24.44 -6.94 -16.46
CA VAL A 15 -25.59 -7.78 -16.07
C VAL A 15 -26.91 -7.04 -16.31
N ALA A 16 -27.02 -5.78 -15.89
CA ALA A 16 -28.22 -4.97 -16.07
C ALA A 16 -28.56 -4.81 -17.57
N GLN A 17 -27.57 -4.47 -18.40
CA GLN A 17 -27.74 -4.37 -19.84
C GLN A 17 -28.16 -5.71 -20.47
N THR A 18 -27.58 -6.82 -20.00
CA THR A 18 -27.98 -8.16 -20.45
C THR A 18 -29.44 -8.45 -20.15
N LEU A 19 -29.93 -8.11 -18.95
CA LEU A 19 -31.33 -8.27 -18.57
C LEU A 19 -32.26 -7.36 -19.40
N ILE A 20 -31.87 -6.10 -19.63
CA ILE A 20 -32.61 -5.16 -20.48
C ILE A 20 -32.73 -5.71 -21.90
N ASN A 21 -31.65 -6.28 -22.45
CA ASN A 21 -31.62 -6.82 -23.81
C ASN A 21 -32.49 -8.09 -24.01
N ILE A 22 -32.88 -8.77 -22.94
CA ILE A 22 -33.82 -9.92 -23.00
C ILE A 22 -35.24 -9.41 -23.31
N GLY A 23 -35.64 -8.27 -22.76
CA GLY A 23 -36.99 -7.71 -22.90
C GLY A 23 -37.45 -7.53 -24.34
N PRO A 24 -36.68 -6.87 -25.23
CA PRO A 24 -37.03 -6.73 -26.64
C PRO A 24 -37.21 -8.06 -27.40
N LYS A 25 -36.56 -9.14 -26.95
CA LYS A 25 -36.59 -10.45 -27.62
C LYS A 25 -37.71 -11.35 -27.12
N PHE A 26 -38.05 -11.26 -25.84
CA PHE A 26 -38.93 -12.23 -25.17
C PHE A 26 -40.11 -11.58 -24.45
N GLY A 27 -40.24 -10.25 -24.50
CA GLY A 27 -41.28 -9.49 -23.80
C GLY A 27 -41.03 -9.43 -22.29
N ALA A 28 -42.11 -9.31 -21.53
CA ALA A 28 -42.05 -9.38 -20.07
C ALA A 28 -41.78 -10.83 -19.64
N VAL A 29 -40.62 -11.07 -19.01
CA VAL A 29 -40.22 -12.40 -18.53
C VAL A 29 -40.03 -12.34 -17.02
N ASP A 30 -40.40 -13.42 -16.32
CA ASP A 30 -40.16 -13.54 -14.89
C ASP A 30 -38.65 -13.59 -14.58
N ALA A 31 -38.20 -12.71 -13.69
CA ALA A 31 -36.81 -12.65 -13.26
C ALA A 31 -36.40 -13.92 -12.50
N GLY A 32 -37.33 -14.56 -11.77
CA GLY A 32 -37.08 -15.81 -11.06
C GLY A 32 -36.74 -16.98 -12.00
N ALA A 33 -37.30 -16.98 -13.20
CA ALA A 33 -37.01 -17.97 -14.24
C ALA A 33 -35.68 -17.73 -14.97
N ILE A 34 -35.21 -16.48 -15.04
CA ILE A 34 -33.98 -16.11 -15.76
C ILE A 34 -32.73 -16.16 -14.87
N LEU A 35 -32.85 -15.67 -13.63
CA LEU A 35 -31.69 -15.49 -12.77
C LEU A 35 -31.19 -16.85 -12.26
N PRO A 36 -29.88 -17.15 -12.42
CA PRO A 36 -29.34 -18.41 -11.95
C PRO A 36 -29.36 -18.49 -10.42
N HIS A 37 -29.59 -19.70 -9.90
CA HIS A 37 -29.43 -19.97 -8.47
C HIS A 37 -27.99 -19.70 -8.03
N ARG A 38 -27.80 -19.31 -6.75
CA ARG A 38 -26.48 -18.99 -6.17
C ARG A 38 -25.43 -20.06 -6.44
N GLN A 39 -25.84 -21.33 -6.41
CA GLN A 39 -24.95 -22.47 -6.61
C GLN A 39 -24.42 -22.52 -8.05
N THR A 40 -25.30 -22.27 -9.02
CA THR A 40 -24.93 -22.19 -10.45
C THR A 40 -23.91 -21.09 -10.70
N VAL A 41 -24.07 -19.94 -10.05
CA VAL A 41 -23.09 -18.83 -10.14
C VAL A 41 -21.76 -19.23 -9.52
N CYS A 42 -21.79 -19.85 -8.32
CA CYS A 42 -20.59 -20.34 -7.64
C CYS A 42 -19.81 -21.37 -8.48
N ASP A 43 -20.51 -22.35 -9.06
CA ASP A 43 -19.89 -23.41 -9.85
C ASP A 43 -19.30 -22.86 -11.15
N ARG A 44 -20.00 -21.92 -11.81
CA ARG A 44 -19.45 -21.23 -12.99
C ARG A 44 -18.24 -20.38 -12.64
N ALA A 45 -18.26 -19.66 -11.52
CA ALA A 45 -17.12 -18.87 -11.07
C ALA A 45 -15.89 -19.75 -10.78
N LYS A 46 -16.07 -20.91 -10.13
CA LYS A 46 -14.99 -21.87 -9.91
C LYS A 46 -14.43 -22.42 -11.22
N LYS A 47 -15.30 -22.79 -12.17
CA LYS A 47 -14.88 -23.26 -13.49
C LYS A 47 -14.08 -22.19 -14.23
N GLN A 48 -14.55 -20.93 -14.20
CA GLN A 48 -13.85 -19.81 -14.82
C GLN A 48 -12.49 -19.58 -14.15
N ALA A 49 -12.43 -19.60 -12.82
CA ALA A 49 -11.17 -19.45 -12.08
C ALA A 49 -10.14 -20.54 -12.45
N SER A 50 -10.57 -21.78 -12.69
CA SER A 50 -9.68 -22.85 -13.18
C SER A 50 -9.14 -22.57 -14.59
N ILE A 51 -9.97 -22.02 -15.48
CA ILE A 51 -9.56 -21.63 -16.84
C ILE A 51 -8.58 -20.45 -16.77
N ASP A 52 -8.89 -19.44 -15.96
CA ASP A 52 -8.04 -18.26 -15.78
C ASP A 52 -6.69 -18.66 -15.16
N LYS A 53 -6.69 -19.57 -14.18
CA LYS A 53 -5.47 -20.14 -13.60
C LYS A 53 -4.61 -20.84 -14.64
N GLN A 54 -5.21 -21.66 -15.51
CA GLN A 54 -4.49 -22.36 -16.57
C GLN A 54 -3.89 -21.36 -17.56
N THR A 55 -4.67 -20.37 -17.99
CA THR A 55 -4.22 -19.29 -18.89
C THR A 55 -3.05 -18.50 -18.29
N LEU A 56 -3.14 -18.16 -17.00
CA LEU A 56 -2.10 -17.48 -16.26
C LEU A 56 -0.82 -18.34 -16.16
N SER A 57 -0.98 -19.64 -15.89
CA SER A 57 0.14 -20.58 -15.82
C SER A 57 0.88 -20.68 -17.17
N GLU A 58 0.14 -20.74 -18.28
CA GLU A 58 0.71 -20.75 -19.63
C GLU A 58 1.47 -19.46 -19.95
N ALA A 59 0.91 -18.31 -19.59
CA ALA A 59 1.55 -17.01 -19.77
C ALA A 59 2.87 -16.91 -18.97
N ILE A 60 2.86 -17.35 -17.72
CA ILE A 60 4.05 -17.36 -16.86
C ILE A 60 5.11 -18.34 -17.39
N GLN A 61 4.72 -19.54 -17.84
CA GLN A 61 5.65 -20.50 -18.43
C GLN A 61 6.27 -19.98 -19.72
N LYS A 62 5.49 -19.29 -20.55
CA LYS A 62 6.01 -18.58 -21.73
C LYS A 62 7.01 -17.51 -21.29
N ALA A 63 6.69 -16.69 -20.30
CA ALA A 63 7.61 -15.68 -19.78
C ALA A 63 8.92 -16.31 -19.23
N LEU A 64 8.84 -17.41 -18.50
CA LEU A 64 10.00 -18.14 -17.95
C LEU A 64 10.88 -18.80 -19.03
N SER A 65 10.33 -19.09 -20.20
CA SER A 65 11.08 -19.64 -21.34
C SER A 65 11.69 -18.56 -22.23
N CYS A 66 10.99 -17.43 -22.41
CA CYS A 66 11.49 -16.29 -23.18
C CYS A 66 12.46 -15.39 -22.39
N ASN A 67 12.30 -15.29 -21.06
CA ASN A 67 13.08 -14.41 -20.21
C ASN A 67 14.07 -15.18 -19.34
N SER A 68 15.06 -14.47 -18.79
CA SER A 68 16.02 -15.04 -17.83
C SER A 68 15.41 -15.37 -16.46
N GLY A 69 14.19 -14.90 -16.18
CA GLY A 69 13.45 -15.17 -14.95
C GLY A 69 12.22 -14.27 -14.79
N ILE A 70 11.59 -14.36 -13.62
CA ILE A 70 10.48 -13.49 -13.21
C ILE A 70 10.79 -12.88 -11.84
N ALA A 71 10.13 -11.78 -11.52
CA ALA A 71 10.09 -11.27 -10.16
C ALA A 71 8.76 -11.68 -9.50
N VAL A 72 8.78 -11.87 -8.17
CA VAL A 72 7.58 -12.14 -7.38
C VAL A 72 7.57 -11.20 -6.19
N THR A 73 6.52 -10.39 -6.08
CA THR A 73 6.26 -9.62 -4.86
C THR A 73 5.32 -10.40 -3.97
N THR A 74 5.47 -10.30 -2.66
CA THR A 74 4.50 -10.85 -1.70
C THR A 74 4.00 -9.76 -0.78
N ASP A 75 2.69 -9.51 -0.82
CA ASP A 75 2.01 -8.70 0.20
C ASP A 75 1.42 -9.61 1.26
N MET A 76 1.54 -9.21 2.53
CA MET A 76 1.09 -9.99 3.67
C MET A 76 0.41 -9.09 4.69
N TRP A 77 -0.78 -9.48 5.13
CA TRP A 77 -1.48 -8.78 6.19
C TRP A 77 -2.22 -9.76 7.11
N THR A 78 -2.56 -9.28 8.30
CA THR A 78 -3.43 -9.99 9.24
C THR A 78 -4.71 -9.18 9.38
N ASP A 79 -5.85 -9.79 9.08
CA ASP A 79 -7.16 -9.26 9.45
C ASP A 79 -7.28 -9.35 10.98
N GLU A 80 -7.15 -8.21 11.66
CA GLU A 80 -7.20 -8.13 13.11
C GLU A 80 -8.56 -8.50 13.70
N PHE A 81 -9.65 -8.35 12.95
CA PHE A 81 -10.99 -8.69 13.42
C PHE A 81 -11.23 -10.20 13.34
N LYS A 82 -10.85 -10.82 12.22
CA LYS A 82 -11.02 -12.27 12.01
C LYS A 82 -9.85 -13.09 12.53
N LYS A 83 -8.73 -12.44 12.90
CA LYS A 83 -7.45 -13.05 13.26
C LYS A 83 -6.96 -14.03 12.20
N ARG A 84 -7.09 -13.64 10.93
CA ARG A 84 -6.69 -14.43 9.76
C ARG A 84 -5.56 -13.74 9.02
N ALA A 85 -4.49 -14.47 8.73
CA ALA A 85 -3.38 -13.95 7.94
C ALA A 85 -3.57 -14.32 6.46
N TYR A 86 -3.18 -13.41 5.58
CA TYR A 86 -3.24 -13.60 4.14
C TYR A 86 -1.89 -13.29 3.51
N THR A 87 -1.59 -14.00 2.43
CA THR A 87 -0.43 -13.79 1.57
C THR A 87 -0.90 -13.67 0.12
N VAL A 88 -0.40 -12.67 -0.59
CA VAL A 88 -0.68 -12.45 -2.01
C VAL A 88 0.62 -12.42 -2.80
N PRO A 89 1.03 -13.56 -3.39
CA PRO A 89 2.11 -13.59 -4.36
C PRO A 89 1.64 -13.01 -5.70
N THR A 90 2.38 -12.06 -6.23
CA THR A 90 2.15 -11.44 -7.54
C THR A 90 3.39 -11.61 -8.39
N SER A 91 3.24 -12.17 -9.59
CA SER A 91 4.33 -12.32 -10.55
C SER A 91 4.47 -11.09 -11.43
N HIS A 92 5.72 -10.71 -11.70
CA HIS A 92 6.09 -9.58 -12.53
C HIS A 92 7.07 -10.03 -13.60
N TYR A 93 6.78 -9.71 -14.85
CA TYR A 93 7.67 -9.98 -15.98
C TYR A 93 7.40 -9.01 -17.12
N ILE A 94 8.34 -8.90 -18.05
CA ILE A 94 8.18 -8.10 -19.25
C ILE A 94 7.72 -9.01 -20.38
N SER A 95 6.66 -8.61 -21.07
CA SER A 95 6.18 -9.22 -22.31
C SER A 95 5.87 -8.12 -23.30
N GLU A 96 6.41 -8.21 -24.52
CA GLU A 96 6.16 -7.21 -25.59
C GLU A 96 6.46 -5.76 -25.14
N TRP A 97 7.58 -5.56 -24.43
CA TRP A 97 7.99 -4.26 -23.86
C TRP A 97 7.03 -3.66 -22.83
N LYS A 98 6.10 -4.47 -22.32
CA LYS A 98 5.18 -4.06 -21.28
C LYS A 98 5.42 -4.86 -20.00
N LEU A 99 5.41 -4.16 -18.86
CA LEU A 99 5.41 -4.81 -17.56
C LEU A 99 4.04 -5.45 -17.31
N GLU A 100 4.03 -6.76 -17.15
CA GLU A 100 2.87 -7.54 -16.74
C GLU A 100 2.97 -7.83 -15.23
N SER A 101 1.95 -7.41 -14.49
CA SER A 101 1.74 -7.67 -13.06
C SER A 101 0.52 -8.55 -12.91
N LEU A 102 0.71 -9.78 -12.42
CA LEU A 102 -0.35 -10.78 -12.35
C LEU A 102 -0.40 -11.40 -10.94
N ILE A 103 -1.53 -11.19 -10.26
CA ILE A 103 -1.78 -11.82 -8.96
C ILE A 103 -1.94 -13.33 -9.17
N LEU A 104 -1.09 -14.11 -8.49
CA LEU A 104 -1.15 -15.57 -8.58
C LEU A 104 -2.27 -16.13 -7.72
N ALA A 105 -2.34 -15.70 -6.46
CA ALA A 105 -3.37 -16.14 -5.54
C ALA A 105 -3.49 -15.20 -4.34
N THR A 106 -4.69 -15.13 -3.77
CA THR A 106 -4.88 -14.69 -2.39
C THR A 106 -5.02 -15.93 -1.51
N VAL A 107 -4.04 -16.15 -0.64
CA VAL A 107 -3.95 -17.38 0.17
C VAL A 107 -4.16 -17.01 1.63
N GLU A 108 -5.16 -17.62 2.26
CA GLU A 108 -5.29 -17.60 3.72
C GLU A 108 -4.22 -18.52 4.32
N PHE A 109 -3.46 -18.02 5.28
CA PHE A 109 -2.53 -18.84 6.05
C PHE A 109 -3.30 -19.84 6.90
N ASP A 110 -2.86 -21.09 6.89
CA ASP A 110 -3.53 -22.16 7.63
C ASP A 110 -3.57 -21.80 9.12
N PRO A 111 -4.77 -21.59 9.71
CA PRO A 111 -4.89 -21.19 11.10
C PRO A 111 -4.45 -22.27 12.08
N THR A 112 -4.28 -23.53 11.62
CA THR A 112 -3.79 -24.64 12.44
C THR A 112 -2.26 -24.67 12.55
N LEU A 113 -1.56 -23.97 11.65
CA LEU A 113 -0.10 -23.91 11.61
C LEU A 113 0.44 -22.66 12.31
N LYS A 114 1.66 -22.77 12.85
CA LYS A 114 2.39 -21.59 13.33
C LYS A 114 2.93 -20.79 12.13
N LYS A 115 2.76 -19.47 12.15
CA LYS A 115 3.32 -18.56 11.13
C LYS A 115 4.83 -18.35 11.32
N ASN A 116 5.61 -19.42 11.12
CA ASN A 116 7.06 -19.40 11.11
C ASN A 116 7.60 -19.40 9.67
N SER A 117 8.91 -19.27 9.52
CA SER A 117 9.57 -19.21 8.20
C SER A 117 9.41 -20.48 7.38
N GLU A 118 9.35 -21.66 8.01
CA GLU A 118 9.24 -22.95 7.31
C GLU A 118 7.86 -23.12 6.66
N ASN A 119 6.79 -22.89 7.43
CA ASN A 119 5.42 -23.00 6.94
C ASN A 119 5.11 -21.91 5.90
N LEU A 120 5.67 -20.71 6.05
CA LEU A 120 5.58 -19.66 5.03
C LEU A 120 6.28 -20.06 3.73
N HIS A 121 7.48 -20.63 3.83
CA HIS A 121 8.23 -21.10 2.67
C HIS A 121 7.45 -22.20 1.92
N GLU A 122 6.89 -23.16 2.65
CA GLU A 122 6.09 -24.24 2.06
C GLU A 122 4.83 -23.70 1.37
N GLN A 123 4.09 -22.80 2.02
CA GLN A 123 2.91 -22.17 1.42
C GLN A 123 3.26 -21.45 0.11
N ILE A 124 4.28 -20.58 0.12
CA ILE A 124 4.68 -19.81 -1.06
C ILE A 124 5.15 -20.74 -2.17
N THR A 125 5.97 -21.75 -1.83
CA THR A 125 6.49 -22.72 -2.80
C THR A 125 5.37 -23.55 -3.42
N SER A 126 4.37 -23.95 -2.63
CA SER A 126 3.18 -24.67 -3.11
C SER A 126 2.40 -23.83 -4.13
N VAL A 127 2.17 -22.55 -3.84
CA VAL A 127 1.51 -21.62 -4.77
C VAL A 127 2.29 -21.53 -6.08
N LEU A 128 3.60 -21.22 -6.01
CA LEU A 128 4.47 -21.09 -7.18
C LEU A 128 4.50 -22.37 -8.03
N THR A 129 4.65 -23.52 -7.38
CA THR A 129 4.68 -24.83 -8.05
C THR A 129 3.36 -25.12 -8.75
N SER A 130 2.24 -24.69 -8.17
CA SER A 130 0.91 -24.85 -8.79
C SER A 130 0.72 -24.04 -10.08
N TYR A 131 1.61 -23.08 -10.36
CA TYR A 131 1.71 -22.32 -11.61
C TYR A 131 2.88 -22.80 -12.51
N GLY A 132 3.61 -23.84 -12.10
CA GLY A 132 4.79 -24.35 -12.82
C GLY A 132 6.05 -23.49 -12.66
N ILE A 133 6.09 -22.60 -11.66
CA ILE A 133 7.23 -21.73 -11.41
C ILE A 133 8.28 -22.48 -10.57
N GLN A 134 9.50 -22.57 -11.10
CA GLN A 134 10.62 -23.24 -10.42
C GLN A 134 11.46 -22.26 -9.59
N PRO A 135 11.97 -22.64 -8.41
CA PRO A 135 12.64 -21.71 -7.48
C PRO A 135 13.87 -20.97 -8.03
N GLY A 136 14.62 -21.57 -8.96
CA GLY A 136 15.94 -21.07 -9.37
C GLY A 136 15.97 -19.83 -10.26
N LYS A 137 14.81 -19.38 -10.79
CA LYS A 137 14.72 -18.23 -11.71
C LYS A 137 13.86 -17.07 -11.16
N ILE A 138 13.80 -16.93 -9.84
CA ILE A 138 12.89 -15.99 -9.18
C ILE A 138 13.68 -14.96 -8.38
N VAL A 139 13.34 -13.69 -8.61
CA VAL A 139 13.70 -12.59 -7.71
C VAL A 139 12.50 -12.32 -6.81
N PHE A 140 12.69 -12.31 -5.50
CA PHE A 140 11.62 -12.05 -4.55
C PHE A 140 11.71 -10.65 -3.97
N VAL A 141 10.56 -10.00 -3.79
CA VAL A 141 10.41 -8.74 -3.06
C VAL A 141 9.34 -8.91 -1.98
N SER A 142 9.69 -8.64 -0.73
CA SER A 142 8.74 -8.69 0.39
C SER A 142 9.04 -7.60 1.40
N ASP A 143 8.17 -7.44 2.40
CA ASP A 143 8.52 -6.72 3.62
C ASP A 143 9.68 -7.41 4.38
N GLN A 144 10.21 -6.71 5.38
CA GLN A 144 11.30 -7.18 6.22
C GLN A 144 10.86 -7.89 7.50
N ASP A 145 9.64 -8.42 7.58
CA ASP A 145 9.27 -9.27 8.71
C ASP A 145 10.23 -10.46 8.81
N SER A 146 10.64 -10.77 10.03
CA SER A 146 11.67 -11.78 10.31
C SER A 146 11.32 -13.15 9.73
N ASN A 147 10.04 -13.53 9.72
CA ASN A 147 9.61 -14.85 9.25
C ASN A 147 9.62 -14.94 7.73
N ILE A 148 9.10 -13.93 7.01
CA ILE A 148 9.09 -13.95 5.54
C ILE A 148 10.51 -13.81 4.98
N LYS A 149 11.33 -12.94 5.59
CA LYS A 149 12.75 -12.80 5.23
C LYS A 149 13.50 -14.12 5.39
N ALA A 150 13.26 -14.85 6.49
CA ALA A 150 13.85 -16.16 6.70
C ALA A 150 13.28 -17.22 5.75
N ALA A 151 11.99 -17.17 5.42
CA ALA A 151 11.35 -18.07 4.46
C ALA A 151 11.92 -17.92 3.05
N LEU A 152 12.27 -16.70 2.66
CA LEU A 152 12.76 -16.37 1.32
C LEU A 152 14.29 -16.38 1.20
N ARG A 153 15.03 -16.76 2.26
CA ARG A 153 16.50 -16.70 2.31
C ARG A 153 17.22 -17.49 1.20
N SER A 154 16.57 -18.50 0.64
CA SER A 154 17.11 -19.35 -0.43
C SER A 154 16.96 -18.74 -1.82
N TYR A 155 16.19 -17.65 -1.94
CA TYR A 155 15.95 -16.94 -3.18
C TYR A 155 16.81 -15.68 -3.28
N HIS A 156 16.93 -15.12 -4.49
CA HIS A 156 17.43 -13.78 -4.64
C HIS A 156 16.40 -12.78 -4.12
N TRP A 157 16.53 -12.39 -2.85
CA TRP A 157 15.56 -11.57 -2.13
C TRP A 157 16.00 -10.10 -2.05
N ILE A 158 15.04 -9.19 -2.25
CA ILE A 158 15.20 -7.75 -2.17
C ILE A 158 14.16 -7.19 -1.19
N PRO A 159 14.55 -6.36 -0.21
CA PRO A 159 13.59 -5.78 0.71
C PRO A 159 12.73 -4.70 0.01
N CYS A 160 11.46 -4.64 0.38
CA CYS A 160 10.53 -3.62 -0.09
C CYS A 160 10.99 -2.22 0.37
N SER A 161 11.37 -1.39 -0.60
CA SER A 161 11.84 -0.02 -0.34
C SER A 161 10.74 0.86 0.28
N ALA A 162 9.50 0.74 -0.18
CA ALA A 162 8.37 1.48 0.39
C ALA A 162 8.14 1.13 1.88
N GLN A 163 8.26 -0.16 2.25
CA GLN A 163 8.13 -0.61 3.63
C GLN A 163 9.32 -0.16 4.50
N ILE A 164 10.53 -0.06 3.94
CA ILE A 164 11.68 0.54 4.61
C ILE A 164 11.41 2.01 4.93
N LEU A 165 10.98 2.80 3.93
CA LEU A 165 10.71 4.22 4.12
C LEU A 165 9.62 4.47 5.17
N ASN A 166 8.54 3.69 5.13
CA ASN A 166 7.50 3.73 6.18
C ASN A 166 8.07 3.38 7.56
N THR A 167 9.02 2.43 7.64
CA THR A 167 9.68 2.04 8.90
C THR A 167 10.60 3.13 9.42
N VAL A 168 11.38 3.79 8.55
CA VAL A 168 12.20 4.95 8.91
C VAL A 168 11.32 6.02 9.55
N LEU A 169 10.24 6.45 8.88
CA LEU A 169 9.32 7.44 9.42
C LEU A 169 8.68 6.97 10.74
N ARG A 170 8.20 5.72 10.82
CA ARG A 170 7.60 5.19 12.05
C ARG A 170 8.55 5.28 13.24
N HIS A 171 9.84 5.00 13.02
CA HIS A 171 10.85 5.06 14.08
C HIS A 171 11.21 6.51 14.39
N THR A 172 11.33 7.37 13.37
CA THR A 172 11.59 8.80 13.54
C THR A 172 10.57 9.47 14.44
N PHE A 173 9.30 9.10 14.35
CA PHE A 173 8.21 9.67 15.15
C PHE A 173 7.74 8.75 16.28
N SER A 174 8.59 7.82 16.75
CA SER A 174 8.25 6.95 17.88
C SER A 174 8.61 7.60 19.21
N LYS A 175 7.67 7.63 20.17
CA LYS A 175 7.89 8.14 21.54
C LYS A 175 8.86 7.28 22.39
N LYS A 176 9.36 6.16 21.87
CA LYS A 176 10.22 5.22 22.60
C LYS A 176 11.71 5.55 22.51
N ASP A 177 12.11 6.38 21.54
CA ASP A 177 13.48 6.86 21.42
C ASP A 177 13.54 8.23 22.11
N ASP A 178 14.29 8.33 23.22
CA ASP A 178 14.50 9.49 24.13
C ASP A 178 15.05 10.75 23.40
N SER A 179 14.34 11.23 22.40
CA SER A 179 14.63 12.45 21.68
C SER A 179 13.64 13.52 22.13
N GLU A 180 13.82 14.01 23.36
CA GLU A 180 13.05 15.14 23.95
C GLU A 180 12.83 16.28 22.93
N SER A 181 13.77 16.48 22.01
CA SER A 181 13.74 17.52 20.99
C SER A 181 12.69 17.41 19.86
N ILE A 182 11.96 16.30 19.71
CA ILE A 182 10.88 16.17 18.71
C ILE A 182 9.51 15.86 19.32
N GLU A 183 9.40 15.85 20.64
CA GLU A 183 8.17 15.49 21.37
C GLU A 183 7.00 16.39 20.95
N ASP A 184 7.22 17.71 20.88
CA ASP A 184 6.23 18.70 20.42
C ASP A 184 5.64 18.36 19.04
N VAL A 185 6.49 17.88 18.10
CA VAL A 185 6.06 17.52 16.74
C VAL A 185 5.21 16.26 16.76
N VAL A 186 5.60 15.27 17.57
CA VAL A 186 4.86 14.02 17.72
C VAL A 186 3.51 14.28 18.38
N ASP A 187 3.47 15.12 19.41
CA ASP A 187 2.25 15.51 20.10
C ASP A 187 1.33 16.31 19.17
N MET A 188 1.85 17.23 18.37
CA MET A 188 1.07 17.93 17.33
C MET A 188 0.42 16.95 16.34
N ILE A 189 1.15 15.90 15.91
CA ILE A 189 0.58 14.85 15.05
C ILE A 189 -0.56 14.11 15.77
N ASP A 190 -0.40 13.78 17.05
CA ASP A 190 -1.43 13.12 17.84
C ASP A 190 -2.67 14.01 18.04
N TYR A 191 -2.49 15.31 18.33
CA TYR A 191 -3.57 16.30 18.35
C TYR A 191 -4.33 16.30 17.01
N CYS A 192 -3.63 16.38 15.89
CA CYS A 192 -4.24 16.32 14.56
C CYS A 192 -5.12 15.08 14.35
N LYS A 193 -4.67 13.89 14.81
CA LYS A 193 -5.47 12.66 14.73
C LYS A 193 -6.71 12.72 15.63
N GLU A 194 -6.58 13.20 16.85
CA GLU A 194 -7.71 13.31 17.79
C GLU A 194 -8.78 14.28 17.26
N HIS A 195 -8.36 15.40 16.66
CA HIS A 195 -9.27 16.32 15.99
C HIS A 195 -10.03 15.65 14.87
N MET A 196 -9.34 14.87 14.06
CA MET A 196 -9.95 14.12 12.96
C MET A 196 -10.97 13.10 13.43
N ALA A 197 -10.66 12.38 14.51
CA ALA A 197 -11.58 11.45 15.13
C ALA A 197 -12.83 12.17 15.68
N TYR A 198 -12.65 13.34 16.31
CA TYR A 198 -13.74 14.17 16.81
C TYR A 198 -14.66 14.68 15.69
N LEU A 199 -14.09 15.24 14.62
CA LEU A 199 -14.86 15.80 13.51
C LEU A 199 -15.70 14.71 12.83
N LYS A 200 -15.16 13.49 12.66
CA LYS A 200 -15.90 12.33 12.17
C LYS A 200 -17.03 11.92 13.11
N ARG A 201 -16.72 11.72 14.40
CA ARG A 201 -17.69 11.25 15.40
C ARG A 201 -18.89 12.18 15.53
N THR A 202 -18.66 13.48 15.38
CA THR A 202 -19.72 14.51 15.51
C THR A 202 -20.41 14.85 14.19
N GLY A 203 -20.03 14.20 13.08
CA GLY A 203 -20.55 14.52 11.74
C GLY A 203 -20.16 15.91 11.23
N ALA A 204 -19.29 16.64 11.94
CA ALA A 204 -18.86 17.99 11.60
C ALA A 204 -18.15 18.07 10.24
N ILE A 205 -17.54 16.97 9.78
CA ILE A 205 -16.91 16.90 8.46
C ILE A 205 -17.91 17.20 7.33
N ALA A 206 -19.19 16.88 7.50
CA ALA A 206 -20.20 17.16 6.48
C ALA A 206 -20.41 18.67 6.24
N SER A 207 -19.99 19.52 7.19
CA SER A 207 -20.04 20.98 7.09
C SER A 207 -18.77 21.58 6.46
N LEU A 208 -17.74 20.78 6.21
CA LEU A 208 -16.49 21.22 5.57
C LEU A 208 -16.60 21.10 4.04
N LYS A 209 -15.97 22.05 3.33
CA LYS A 209 -16.01 22.12 1.86
C LYS A 209 -15.37 20.92 1.15
N HIS A 210 -14.36 20.31 1.79
CA HIS A 210 -13.65 19.14 1.28
C HIS A 210 -13.65 18.01 2.31
N THR A 211 -13.67 16.78 1.81
CA THR A 211 -13.61 15.57 2.64
C THR A 211 -12.25 15.48 3.32
N VAL A 212 -12.26 15.42 4.64
CA VAL A 212 -11.05 15.25 5.43
C VAL A 212 -10.78 13.76 5.61
N ASN A 213 -9.65 13.29 5.06
CA ASN A 213 -9.29 11.88 5.08
C ASN A 213 -8.69 11.49 6.43
N GLN A 214 -9.16 10.38 7.01
CA GLN A 214 -8.55 9.82 8.22
C GLN A 214 -7.34 8.99 7.84
N GLU A 215 -6.37 8.98 8.75
CA GLU A 215 -5.24 8.09 8.68
C GLU A 215 -5.66 6.61 8.61
N CYS A 216 -4.97 5.84 7.77
CA CYS A 216 -4.88 4.39 7.86
C CYS A 216 -3.51 4.07 8.47
N ASP A 217 -3.50 3.51 9.69
CA ASP A 217 -2.29 3.28 10.51
C ASP A 217 -1.16 2.52 9.80
N VAL A 218 -1.48 1.83 8.69
CA VAL A 218 -0.56 0.98 7.93
C VAL A 218 0.41 1.79 7.05
N ARG A 219 0.07 3.02 6.62
CA ARG A 219 0.90 3.79 5.65
C ARG A 219 1.01 5.28 6.01
N TRP A 220 2.25 5.79 6.04
CA TRP A 220 2.54 7.21 6.31
C TRP A 220 1.92 8.16 5.30
N ASN A 221 1.69 7.75 4.06
CA ASN A 221 1.03 8.59 3.05
C ASN A 221 -0.36 9.06 3.49
N SER A 222 -1.06 8.25 4.30
CA SER A 222 -2.36 8.65 4.85
C SER A 222 -2.23 9.71 5.95
N LYS A 223 -1.19 9.63 6.81
CA LYS A 223 -0.85 10.68 7.78
C LYS A 223 -0.61 12.01 7.08
N VAL A 224 0.24 12.02 6.04
CA VAL A 224 0.55 13.24 5.30
C VAL A 224 -0.71 13.84 4.69
N THR A 225 -1.55 13.01 4.07
CA THR A 225 -2.82 13.48 3.47
C THR A 225 -3.78 14.05 4.52
N MET A 226 -3.82 13.48 5.73
CA MET A 226 -4.59 14.02 6.85
C MET A 226 -4.06 15.39 7.28
N LEU A 227 -2.74 15.53 7.47
CA LEU A 227 -2.09 16.78 7.85
C LEU A 227 -2.30 17.87 6.79
N GLU A 228 -2.11 17.55 5.51
CA GLU A 228 -2.38 18.43 4.37
C GLU A 228 -3.83 18.93 4.37
N SER A 229 -4.79 18.05 4.66
CA SER A 229 -6.21 18.42 4.70
C SER A 229 -6.54 19.35 5.87
N ILE A 230 -5.95 19.12 7.05
CA ILE A 230 -6.10 20.02 8.21
C ILE A 230 -5.52 21.39 7.90
N GLN A 231 -4.30 21.45 7.35
CA GLN A 231 -3.63 22.70 7.02
C GLN A 231 -4.42 23.50 5.96
N THR A 232 -4.89 22.84 4.90
CA THR A 232 -5.62 23.50 3.80
C THR A 232 -6.96 24.09 4.27
N GLN A 233 -7.62 23.45 5.24
CA GLN A 233 -8.94 23.85 5.73
C GLN A 233 -8.88 24.46 7.13
N TYR A 234 -7.71 24.89 7.60
CA TYR A 234 -7.53 25.30 8.99
C TYR A 234 -8.52 26.38 9.43
N GLN A 235 -8.75 27.40 8.60
CA GLN A 235 -9.68 28.49 8.93
C GLN A 235 -11.13 28.02 8.98
N ASP A 236 -11.57 27.23 7.98
CA ASP A 236 -12.92 26.64 7.98
C ASP A 236 -13.14 25.74 9.22
N ILE A 237 -12.10 24.98 9.63
CA ILE A 237 -12.14 24.13 10.83
C ILE A 237 -12.21 24.98 12.10
N ARG A 238 -11.42 26.07 12.17
CA ARG A 238 -11.41 27.00 13.29
C ARG A 238 -12.77 27.65 13.49
N GLU A 239 -13.37 28.21 12.44
CA GLU A 239 -14.70 28.81 12.49
C GLU A 239 -15.76 27.79 12.94
N LEU A 240 -15.67 26.55 12.45
CA LEU A 240 -16.58 25.48 12.86
C LEU A 240 -16.45 25.15 14.36
N LEU A 241 -15.23 25.14 14.89
CA LEU A 241 -14.96 24.83 16.30
C LEU A 241 -15.35 26.00 17.22
N GLU A 242 -15.11 27.25 16.80
CA GLU A 242 -15.55 28.46 17.50
C GLU A 242 -17.08 28.48 17.63
N ASN A 243 -17.81 28.15 16.55
CA ASN A 243 -19.27 28.01 16.57
C ASN A 243 -19.77 26.89 17.49
N ARG A 244 -18.90 25.97 17.92
CA ARG A 244 -19.20 24.86 18.83
C ARG A 244 -18.60 25.05 20.23
N HIS A 245 -17.94 26.17 20.50
CA HIS A 245 -17.19 26.41 21.75
C HIS A 245 -16.15 25.30 22.04
N GLN A 246 -15.42 24.88 21.00
CA GLN A 246 -14.39 23.83 21.05
C GLN A 246 -13.07 24.28 20.43
N GLU A 247 -12.82 25.59 20.38
CA GLU A 247 -11.63 26.22 19.80
C GLU A 247 -10.32 25.77 20.46
N HIS A 248 -10.34 25.48 21.78
CA HIS A 248 -9.20 24.96 22.56
C HIS A 248 -8.57 23.70 21.96
N ARG A 249 -9.32 22.99 21.12
CA ARG A 249 -8.81 21.82 20.41
C ARG A 249 -7.63 22.21 19.50
N LEU A 250 -7.66 23.38 18.86
CA LEU A 250 -6.58 23.80 17.97
C LEU A 250 -5.32 24.30 18.69
N ASP A 251 -5.34 24.45 20.01
CA ASP A 251 -4.21 25.03 20.77
C ASP A 251 -2.91 24.23 20.61
N GLY A 252 -3.01 22.91 20.37
CA GLY A 252 -1.87 22.03 20.11
C GLY A 252 -1.38 22.01 18.66
N ILE A 253 -1.96 22.79 17.76
CA ILE A 253 -1.59 22.82 16.33
C ILE A 253 -0.93 24.15 15.97
N HIS A 254 0.39 24.14 15.84
CA HIS A 254 1.14 25.29 15.35
C HIS A 254 1.25 25.23 13.82
N GLN A 255 0.59 26.14 13.10
CA GLN A 255 0.53 26.15 11.62
C GLN A 255 1.91 26.15 10.94
N ASP A 256 2.88 26.90 11.47
CA ASP A 256 4.23 26.94 10.92
C ASP A 256 4.95 25.59 11.08
N GLN A 257 4.82 24.96 12.25
CA GLN A 257 5.38 23.63 12.50
C GLN A 257 4.69 22.56 11.63
N LEU A 258 3.37 22.64 11.50
CA LEU A 258 2.58 21.75 10.65
C LEU A 258 3.00 21.89 9.18
N THR A 259 3.23 23.11 8.70
CA THR A 259 3.72 23.37 7.34
C THR A 259 5.11 22.75 7.12
N HIS A 260 6.07 23.00 8.02
CA HIS A 260 7.41 22.40 7.91
C HIS A 260 7.38 20.86 7.95
N LEU A 261 6.50 20.28 8.77
CA LEU A 261 6.32 18.84 8.87
C LEU A 261 5.73 18.26 7.58
N ILE A 262 4.69 18.88 7.03
CA ILE A 262 4.10 18.49 5.74
C ILE A 262 5.17 18.53 4.66
N ASP A 263 5.89 19.64 4.51
CA ASP A 263 6.96 19.79 3.51
C ASP A 263 8.05 18.72 3.65
N PHE A 264 8.40 18.35 4.89
CA PHE A 264 9.32 17.27 5.15
C PHE A 264 8.78 15.92 4.67
N LEU A 265 7.53 15.59 5.02
CA LEU A 265 6.92 14.30 4.73
C LEU A 265 6.45 14.14 3.27
N THR A 266 6.13 15.23 2.57
CA THR A 266 5.64 15.18 1.17
C THR A 266 6.64 14.51 0.25
N LEU A 267 7.95 14.71 0.47
CA LEU A 267 8.96 14.05 -0.35
C LEU A 267 9.00 12.54 -0.13
N PHE A 268 8.80 12.07 1.11
CA PHE A 268 8.65 10.64 1.40
C PHE A 268 7.37 10.08 0.80
N LYS A 269 6.25 10.81 0.89
CA LYS A 269 4.97 10.43 0.26
C LYS A 269 5.12 10.21 -1.24
N LEU A 270 5.81 11.12 -1.92
CA LEU A 270 6.09 11.01 -3.36
C LEU A 270 6.98 9.79 -3.66
N ALA A 271 8.09 9.63 -2.93
CA ALA A 271 8.99 8.50 -3.11
C ALA A 271 8.31 7.14 -2.91
N ILE A 272 7.53 7.00 -1.84
CA ILE A 272 6.76 5.78 -1.55
C ILE A 272 5.78 5.51 -2.69
N SER A 273 5.04 6.52 -3.14
CA SER A 273 4.03 6.36 -4.20
C SER A 273 4.65 5.94 -5.54
N GLU A 274 5.79 6.51 -5.93
CA GLU A 274 6.49 6.11 -7.15
C GLU A 274 7.08 4.70 -7.05
N LEU A 275 7.65 4.33 -5.90
CA LEU A 275 8.23 3.00 -5.68
C LEU A 275 7.16 1.89 -5.56
N GLU A 276 5.92 2.24 -5.22
CA GLU A 276 4.74 1.35 -5.19
C GLU A 276 4.07 1.20 -6.57
N GLY A 277 4.61 1.80 -7.64
CA GLY A 277 4.05 1.70 -8.99
C GLY A 277 3.93 0.26 -9.50
N GLU A 278 2.73 -0.12 -9.96
CA GLU A 278 2.44 -1.50 -10.43
C GLU A 278 2.61 -1.68 -11.95
N HIS A 279 2.37 -0.62 -12.73
CA HIS A 279 2.33 -0.68 -14.19
C HIS A 279 3.56 -0.06 -14.87
N CYS A 280 4.62 0.22 -14.11
CA CYS A 280 5.88 0.74 -14.61
C CYS A 280 7.05 0.11 -13.85
N ALA A 281 8.23 0.11 -14.47
CA ALA A 281 9.43 -0.33 -13.77
C ALA A 281 9.78 0.68 -12.66
N THR A 282 9.99 0.22 -11.42
CA THR A 282 10.30 1.11 -10.28
C THR A 282 11.70 0.90 -9.71
N ILE A 283 12.32 -0.26 -9.94
CA ILE A 283 13.61 -0.64 -9.34
C ILE A 283 14.74 0.33 -9.71
N HIS A 284 14.70 0.89 -10.92
CA HIS A 284 15.69 1.86 -11.41
C HIS A 284 15.61 3.21 -10.67
N MET A 285 14.42 3.56 -10.16
CA MET A 285 14.17 4.81 -9.43
C MET A 285 14.69 4.76 -8.00
N MET A 286 14.92 3.57 -7.43
CA MET A 286 15.31 3.43 -6.03
C MET A 286 16.59 4.22 -5.73
N PHE A 287 17.61 4.13 -6.58
CA PHE A 287 18.88 4.83 -6.34
C PHE A 287 18.73 6.35 -6.41
N PHE A 288 17.91 6.86 -7.33
CA PHE A 288 17.55 8.28 -7.39
C PHE A 288 16.89 8.74 -6.09
N TRP A 289 15.87 8.01 -5.64
CA TRP A 289 15.17 8.30 -4.40
C TRP A 289 16.06 8.18 -3.17
N PHE A 290 17.00 7.23 -3.17
CA PHE A 290 17.97 7.06 -2.11
C PHE A 290 18.80 8.33 -1.88
N PHE A 291 19.46 8.87 -2.93
CA PHE A 291 20.26 10.09 -2.77
C PHE A 291 19.40 11.33 -2.49
N LYS A 292 18.23 11.42 -3.13
CA LYS A 292 17.33 12.55 -2.95
C LYS A 292 16.80 12.63 -1.51
N LEU A 293 16.39 11.50 -0.93
CA LEU A 293 15.93 11.43 0.45
C LEU A 293 17.08 11.56 1.44
N LYS A 294 18.25 10.97 1.17
CA LYS A 294 19.44 11.14 2.00
C LYS A 294 19.78 12.62 2.19
N LYS A 295 19.89 13.36 1.09
CA LYS A 295 20.12 14.81 1.12
C LYS A 295 18.98 15.57 1.80
N HIS A 296 17.74 15.12 1.64
CA HIS A 296 16.59 15.76 2.29
C HIS A 296 16.59 15.57 3.81
N CYS A 297 17.14 14.46 4.31
CA CYS A 297 17.25 14.21 5.75
C CYS A 297 18.40 14.99 6.41
N GLU A 298 19.30 15.61 5.65
CA GLU A 298 20.38 16.41 6.24
C GLU A 298 19.83 17.71 6.85
N PRO A 299 20.29 18.12 8.06
CA PRO A 299 19.95 19.41 8.64
C PRO A 299 20.24 20.58 7.70
N LYS A 300 19.27 21.48 7.53
CA LYS A 300 19.42 22.65 6.65
C LYS A 300 19.74 23.90 7.46
N PHE A 301 20.47 24.83 6.84
CA PHE A 301 20.69 26.15 7.43
C PHE A 301 19.35 26.87 7.56
N GLY A 302 19.07 27.41 8.75
CA GLY A 302 17.80 28.08 9.07
C GLY A 302 16.69 27.14 9.57
N ASP A 303 16.92 25.82 9.65
CA ASP A 303 15.95 24.92 10.28
C ASP A 303 15.74 25.32 11.76
N PRO A 304 14.48 25.41 12.22
CA PRO A 304 14.21 25.58 13.65
C PRO A 304 14.70 24.35 14.45
N PRO A 305 14.91 24.48 15.77
CA PRO A 305 15.52 23.42 16.59
C PRO A 305 14.88 22.04 16.42
N TYR A 306 13.54 21.97 16.43
CA TYR A 306 12.79 20.72 16.25
C TYR A 306 13.00 20.10 14.86
N MET A 307 13.11 20.90 13.79
CA MET A 307 13.37 20.39 12.43
C MET A 307 14.80 19.86 12.31
N LYS A 308 15.78 20.52 12.94
CA LYS A 308 17.16 20.05 12.96
C LYS A 308 17.26 18.67 13.62
N SER A 309 16.57 18.47 14.76
CA SER A 309 16.49 17.19 15.43
C SER A 309 15.75 16.14 14.62
N LEU A 310 14.59 16.49 14.05
CA LEU A 310 13.81 15.60 13.19
C LEU A 310 14.63 15.09 12.01
N ARG A 311 15.29 15.98 11.28
CA ARG A 311 16.15 15.65 10.15
C ARG A 311 17.33 14.77 10.57
N SER A 312 18.00 15.11 11.67
CA SER A 312 19.13 14.32 12.19
C SER A 312 18.70 12.89 12.56
N CYS A 313 17.56 12.74 13.24
CA CYS A 313 16.98 11.43 13.59
C CYS A 313 16.61 10.63 12.34
N ALA A 314 15.88 11.25 11.40
CA ALA A 314 15.51 10.64 10.14
C ALA A 314 16.73 10.20 9.33
N SER A 315 17.79 11.02 9.28
CA SER A 315 19.04 10.73 8.56
C SER A 315 19.74 9.51 9.15
N ALA A 316 19.85 9.42 10.48
CA ALA A 316 20.48 8.28 11.15
C ALA A 316 19.71 6.98 10.87
N LEU A 317 18.37 7.01 11.01
CA LEU A 317 17.51 5.85 10.75
C LEU A 317 17.49 5.47 9.26
N PHE A 318 17.56 6.45 8.36
CA PHE A 318 17.63 6.21 6.93
C PHE A 318 18.92 5.50 6.55
N ASP A 319 20.08 5.98 7.05
CA ASP A 319 21.38 5.36 6.80
C ASP A 319 21.51 3.97 7.43
N GLU A 320 20.85 3.74 8.56
CA GLU A 320 20.80 2.41 9.21
C GLU A 320 19.98 1.40 8.39
N LYS A 321 18.83 1.81 7.85
CA LYS A 321 17.81 0.88 7.31
C LYS A 321 17.78 0.77 5.80
N MET A 322 18.06 1.84 5.08
CA MET A 322 17.93 1.90 3.63
C MET A 322 19.27 1.58 2.95
N CYS A 323 19.44 0.33 2.54
CA CYS A 323 20.68 -0.16 1.94
C CYS A 323 20.48 -0.60 0.48
N PRO A 324 20.90 0.20 -0.52
CA PRO A 324 20.89 -0.20 -1.92
C PRO A 324 21.66 -1.49 -2.19
N THR A 325 20.94 -2.52 -2.66
CA THR A 325 21.55 -3.80 -3.10
C THR A 325 22.21 -3.68 -4.48
N ALA A 326 23.00 -4.67 -4.87
CA ALA A 326 23.60 -4.74 -6.21
C ALA A 326 22.54 -4.70 -7.33
N THR A 327 21.39 -5.34 -7.15
CA THR A 327 20.29 -5.35 -8.13
C THR A 327 19.71 -3.96 -8.34
N HIS A 328 19.60 -3.15 -7.30
CA HIS A 328 19.17 -1.77 -7.45
C HIS A 328 20.15 -0.95 -8.29
N LYS A 329 21.46 -1.11 -8.03
CA LYS A 329 22.50 -0.43 -8.81
C LYS A 329 22.41 -0.81 -10.28
N ILE A 330 22.31 -2.11 -10.59
CA ILE A 330 22.15 -2.62 -11.95
C ILE A 330 20.91 -2.03 -12.60
N GLY A 331 19.77 -2.03 -11.90
CA GLY A 331 18.51 -1.48 -12.39
C GLY A 331 18.61 0.00 -12.77
N THR A 332 19.35 0.81 -12.02
CA THR A 332 19.55 2.24 -12.34
C THR A 332 20.40 2.47 -13.58
N PHE A 333 21.35 1.58 -13.90
CA PHE A 333 22.16 1.68 -15.12
C PHE A 333 21.46 1.07 -16.36
N SER A 334 20.32 0.42 -16.19
CA SER A 334 19.45 0.02 -17.30
C SER A 334 18.61 1.23 -17.76
N PRO A 335 18.54 1.52 -19.07
CA PRO A 335 17.84 2.71 -19.57
C PRO A 335 16.34 2.68 -19.21
N PRO A 336 15.74 3.84 -18.88
CA PRO A 336 14.34 3.96 -18.47
C PRO A 336 13.32 3.82 -19.62
N GLU A 337 13.79 3.75 -20.87
CA GLU A 337 12.94 3.55 -22.05
C GLU A 337 12.79 2.05 -22.34
N ILE A 338 11.89 1.39 -21.61
CA ILE A 338 11.23 0.14 -22.03
C ILE A 338 9.74 0.30 -21.77
#